data_AF-A0A942DFU1-F1
#
_entry.id   AF-A0A942DFU1-F1
#
_cell.length_a   1.000
_cell.length_b   1.000
_cell.length_c   1.000
_cell.angle_alpha   90.00
_cell.angle_beta   90.00
_cell.angle_gamma   90.00
#
_symmetry.space_group_name_H-M   'P 1'
#
loop_
_entity.id
_entity.type
_entity.pdbx_description
1 polymer ?
#
loop_
_entity_poly.entity_id
_entity_poly.type
_entity_poly.pdbx_seq_one_letter_code
_entity_poly.pdbx_strand_id
1 'polypeptide(L)'
;MIIDTKKKLAGILVPVFALRHPHDLGIGDTAAMRDAVDFCSHNKIGILQVLPINETGGDNSPYGAISSVALDPALIAVTPDVIPGLTKESFDKIADAALLKKLRTGSVDYPQVKKLKADLLRAAFENFTKTEVSKKTEKAKSLEKFEKENTRWLKPYSLFRALMDEHDGNACWTQWEPAMQDYKDAELAPEAGSKPDRKTNRQFWSYVQWIAFQQWGEVKKYAEQKSVQLMGDLPFGVSRYSVDVWAEKQLFDLDWSCGAPPETFFQSDLFTQKWGQNWGMPLYNWAEHKRENYAWWRQRVKHLTDLFHYFRIDHVLGFFRVYAFPWIPERNGEFVELTEKEAAKLTNGRLPQFLPRSDEEEEDAELNCADGAAIMKVLMDAAGPSGIVAEDLGTVPPYVRPLLHKLGIAGFAIPIFERVEETREFKEKEELPVLSLATYGTHDHQPIASFYKGLVDYWHGPKGDEGWLEMQRLMRFLGLDEEKPPLKFDEKLHVVFMDVLLETHCWVAMFMITDLLGTSQRFNEPGLSGDLNWSQRLDRPITDYEKDPQYSGRIKKFAELIEKTRRAPKVLSASV
;
A
#
# COMPACT_ATOMS: atom_id res chain seq x y z
N MET A 1 -17.85 -3.26 -12.08
CA MET A 1 -17.97 -4.66 -12.57
C MET A 1 -18.09 -5.55 -11.34
N ILE A 2 -18.98 -6.56 -11.33
CA ILE A 2 -19.07 -7.51 -10.19
C ILE A 2 -17.96 -8.55 -10.36
N ILE A 3 -17.22 -8.85 -9.29
CA ILE A 3 -16.20 -9.91 -9.26
C ILE A 3 -16.85 -11.26 -9.65
N ASP A 4 -16.32 -11.92 -10.67
CA ASP A 4 -16.78 -13.25 -11.08
C ASP A 4 -16.08 -14.33 -10.25
N THR A 5 -16.71 -14.72 -9.14
CA THR A 5 -16.17 -15.70 -8.19
C THR A 5 -16.01 -17.11 -8.80
N LYS A 6 -16.59 -17.39 -9.98
CA LYS A 6 -16.35 -18.65 -10.70
C LYS A 6 -14.97 -18.69 -11.35
N LYS A 7 -14.33 -17.54 -11.55
CA LYS A 7 -12.96 -17.42 -12.06
C LYS A 7 -12.01 -17.20 -10.90
N LYS A 8 -11.73 -18.28 -10.17
CA LYS A 8 -10.75 -18.26 -9.09
C LYS A 8 -9.36 -17.96 -9.65
N LEU A 9 -8.58 -17.16 -8.93
CA LEU A 9 -7.23 -16.77 -9.33
C LEU A 9 -6.24 -17.01 -8.19
N ALA A 10 -4.96 -17.12 -8.56
CA ALA A 10 -3.83 -17.01 -7.65
C ALA A 10 -3.12 -15.67 -7.89
N GLY A 11 -2.63 -15.06 -6.82
CA GLY A 11 -1.91 -13.80 -6.88
C GLY A 11 -0.68 -13.79 -5.99
N ILE A 12 0.22 -12.85 -6.26
CA ILE A 12 1.30 -12.49 -5.34
C ILE A 12 1.24 -11.01 -4.97
N LEU A 13 1.68 -10.70 -3.75
CA LEU A 13 1.92 -9.34 -3.27
C LEU A 13 3.43 -9.11 -3.11
N VAL A 14 3.92 -8.03 -3.73
CA VAL A 14 5.32 -7.58 -3.57
C VAL A 14 5.39 -6.05 -3.54
N PRO A 15 6.07 -5.45 -2.54
CA PRO A 15 6.30 -4.01 -2.56
C PRO A 15 7.24 -3.61 -3.71
N VAL A 16 6.91 -2.55 -4.45
CA VAL A 16 7.70 -2.10 -5.61
C VAL A 16 9.13 -1.78 -5.18
N PHE A 17 9.30 -1.06 -4.07
CA PHE A 17 10.62 -0.67 -3.56
C PHE A 17 11.55 -1.88 -3.29
N ALA A 18 10.95 -3.04 -2.97
CA ALA A 18 11.68 -4.24 -2.63
C ALA A 18 12.21 -5.01 -3.84
N LEU A 19 11.65 -4.78 -5.03
CA LEU A 19 12.10 -5.42 -6.26
C LEU A 19 13.51 -4.97 -6.66
N ARG A 20 14.18 -5.79 -7.46
CA ARG A 20 15.51 -5.51 -8.03
C ARG A 20 15.52 -5.76 -9.52
N HIS A 21 16.37 -5.04 -10.23
CA HIS A 21 16.78 -5.36 -11.60
C HIS A 21 18.23 -4.92 -11.83
N PRO A 22 18.94 -5.46 -12.83
CA PRO A 22 20.38 -5.23 -13.01
C PRO A 22 20.79 -3.75 -13.13
N HIS A 23 19.87 -2.88 -13.54
CA HIS A 23 20.13 -1.47 -13.80
C HIS A 23 19.42 -0.54 -12.81
N ASP A 24 18.87 -1.06 -11.71
CA ASP A 24 18.15 -0.25 -10.74
C ASP A 24 19.06 0.80 -10.08
N LEU A 25 18.47 1.86 -9.56
CA LEU A 25 19.20 2.94 -8.89
C LEU A 25 19.16 2.79 -7.36
N GLY A 26 19.10 1.56 -6.84
CA GLY A 26 19.03 1.27 -5.41
C GLY A 26 17.63 1.04 -4.84
N ILE A 27 16.60 1.06 -5.70
CA ILE A 27 15.20 0.81 -5.35
C ILE A 27 14.51 0.13 -6.53
N GLY A 28 13.53 -0.73 -6.28
CA GLY A 28 12.68 -1.25 -7.35
C GLY A 28 11.78 -0.16 -7.95
N ASP A 29 11.52 -0.29 -9.25
CA ASP A 29 10.81 0.71 -10.05
C ASP A 29 9.96 0.05 -11.16
N THR A 30 9.40 0.84 -12.06
CA THR A 30 8.57 0.39 -13.19
C THR A 30 9.27 -0.64 -14.11
N ALA A 31 10.61 -0.64 -14.22
CA ALA A 31 11.31 -1.69 -14.95
C ALA A 31 11.28 -3.02 -14.18
N ALA A 32 11.53 -2.97 -12.86
CA ALA A 32 11.40 -4.13 -11.98
C ALA A 32 9.96 -4.70 -11.98
N MET A 33 8.95 -3.83 -12.11
CA MET A 33 7.56 -4.25 -12.24
C MET A 33 7.30 -5.05 -13.51
N ARG A 34 7.99 -4.76 -14.62
CA ARG A 34 7.88 -5.57 -15.84
C ARG A 34 8.48 -6.96 -15.62
N ASP A 35 9.60 -7.05 -14.93
CA ASP A 35 10.20 -8.34 -14.54
C ASP A 35 9.26 -9.14 -13.63
N ALA A 36 8.57 -8.47 -12.69
CA ALA A 36 7.57 -9.11 -11.83
C ALA A 36 6.34 -9.58 -12.60
N VAL A 37 5.88 -8.84 -13.62
CA VAL A 37 4.82 -9.28 -14.54
C VAL A 37 5.26 -10.52 -15.32
N ASP A 38 6.51 -10.56 -15.81
CA ASP A 38 7.04 -11.73 -16.50
C ASP A 38 7.12 -12.95 -15.58
N PHE A 39 7.62 -12.76 -14.35
CA PHE A 39 7.60 -13.81 -13.32
C PHE A 39 6.18 -14.35 -13.08
N CYS A 40 5.18 -13.47 -12.95
CA CYS A 40 3.79 -13.89 -12.78
C CYS A 40 3.28 -14.70 -13.99
N SER A 41 3.55 -14.22 -15.19
CA SER A 41 3.10 -14.87 -16.44
C SER A 41 3.72 -16.26 -16.62
N HIS A 42 5.02 -16.42 -16.37
CA HIS A 42 5.71 -17.71 -16.43
C HIS A 42 5.13 -18.74 -15.45
N ASN A 43 4.74 -18.28 -14.26
CA ASN A 43 4.29 -19.13 -13.15
C ASN A 43 2.76 -19.20 -12.99
N LYS A 44 2.01 -18.81 -14.02
CA LYS A 44 0.52 -18.87 -14.06
C LYS A 44 -0.17 -18.04 -12.98
N ILE A 45 0.51 -17.03 -12.45
CA ILE A 45 -0.05 -16.12 -11.45
C ILE A 45 -0.89 -15.07 -12.19
N GLY A 46 -2.17 -14.95 -11.81
CA GLY A 46 -3.13 -14.08 -12.49
C GLY A 46 -3.19 -12.66 -11.93
N ILE A 47 -2.77 -12.44 -10.68
CA ILE A 47 -2.80 -11.12 -10.03
C ILE A 47 -1.43 -10.77 -9.46
N LEU A 48 -0.96 -9.56 -9.76
CA LEU A 48 0.21 -8.95 -9.13
C LEU A 48 -0.25 -7.74 -8.30
N GLN A 49 -0.24 -7.88 -6.98
CA GLN A 49 -0.54 -6.80 -6.05
C GLN A 49 0.73 -6.06 -5.63
N VAL A 50 0.63 -4.74 -5.53
CA VAL A 50 1.66 -3.88 -4.95
C VAL A 50 1.09 -3.04 -3.80
N LEU A 51 1.98 -2.56 -2.93
CA LEU A 51 1.64 -1.54 -1.93
C LEU A 51 1.35 -0.19 -2.61
N PRO A 52 0.84 0.82 -1.86
CA PRO A 52 0.63 2.15 -2.43
C PRO A 52 1.89 2.69 -3.11
N ILE A 53 1.71 3.34 -4.26
CA ILE A 53 2.82 3.88 -5.08
C ILE A 53 2.86 5.41 -5.06
N ASN A 54 2.09 6.02 -4.16
CA ASN A 54 1.98 7.46 -4.01
C ASN A 54 3.26 8.05 -3.38
N GLU A 55 3.55 9.30 -3.68
CA GLU A 55 4.76 9.95 -3.16
C GLU A 55 4.73 10.05 -1.64
N THR A 56 5.82 9.60 -1.02
CA THR A 56 5.98 9.51 0.43
C THR A 56 6.82 10.65 0.99
N GLY A 57 6.53 11.03 2.24
CA GLY A 57 7.30 12.01 3.01
C GLY A 57 8.60 11.45 3.59
N GLY A 58 9.03 11.99 4.73
CA GLY A 58 10.29 11.62 5.37
C GLY A 58 10.31 10.21 5.99
N ASP A 59 9.16 9.65 6.35
CA ASP A 59 9.04 8.31 6.94
C ASP A 59 9.10 7.18 5.90
N ASN A 60 8.96 7.50 4.62
CA ASN A 60 8.91 6.59 3.47
C ASN A 60 7.82 5.49 3.59
N SER A 61 6.85 5.66 4.47
CA SER A 61 5.71 4.74 4.59
C SER A 61 4.80 4.92 3.38
N PRO A 62 4.47 3.85 2.63
CA PRO A 62 3.48 3.92 1.55
C PRO A 62 2.10 4.41 2.01
N TYR A 63 1.79 4.27 3.30
CA TYR A 63 0.54 4.73 3.91
C TYR A 63 0.62 6.17 4.43
N GLY A 64 1.82 6.75 4.51
CA GLY A 64 2.09 8.14 4.91
C GLY A 64 2.24 9.10 3.73
N ALA A 65 1.51 8.87 2.64
CA ALA A 65 1.70 9.62 1.40
C ALA A 65 1.46 11.13 1.56
N ILE A 66 2.32 11.94 0.92
CA ILE A 66 2.16 13.41 0.85
C ILE A 66 1.17 13.83 -0.24
N SER A 67 0.67 12.90 -1.05
CA SER A 67 -0.41 13.12 -2.00
C SER A 67 -1.23 11.84 -2.19
N SER A 68 -2.55 11.99 -2.30
CA SER A 68 -3.48 10.91 -2.64
C SER A 68 -3.45 10.49 -4.12
N VAL A 69 -2.82 11.30 -4.99
CA VAL A 69 -2.81 11.11 -6.45
C VAL A 69 -1.40 11.03 -7.01
N ALA A 70 -0.49 11.92 -6.59
CA ALA A 70 0.87 11.96 -7.14
C ALA A 70 1.62 10.66 -6.86
N LEU A 71 2.36 10.18 -7.86
CA LEU A 71 3.13 8.94 -7.79
C LEU A 71 4.55 9.22 -7.28
N ASP A 72 5.14 8.30 -6.53
CA ASP A 72 6.49 8.47 -5.98
C ASP A 72 7.54 8.44 -7.11
N PRO A 73 8.31 9.53 -7.33
CA PRO A 73 9.39 9.55 -8.33
C PRO A 73 10.48 8.49 -8.07
N ALA A 74 10.60 7.99 -6.84
CA ALA A 74 11.52 6.91 -6.54
C ALA A 74 11.13 5.59 -7.23
N LEU A 75 9.86 5.41 -7.61
CA LEU A 75 9.34 4.16 -8.17
C LEU A 75 9.27 4.14 -9.70
N ILE A 76 9.86 5.13 -10.38
CA ILE A 76 9.95 5.17 -11.86
C ILE A 76 11.37 4.79 -12.32
N ALA A 77 11.48 4.14 -13.48
CA ALA A 77 12.76 3.84 -14.10
C ALA A 77 13.39 5.13 -14.65
N VAL A 78 14.64 5.41 -14.28
CA VAL A 78 15.36 6.62 -14.69
C VAL A 78 16.62 6.22 -15.46
N THR A 79 16.47 6.05 -16.77
CA THR A 79 17.58 5.79 -17.69
C THR A 79 17.47 6.69 -18.94
N PRO A 80 18.57 6.89 -19.70
CA PRO A 80 18.54 7.69 -20.92
C PRO A 80 17.52 7.21 -21.97
N ASP A 81 17.21 5.92 -21.98
CA ASP A 81 16.32 5.32 -22.99
C ASP A 81 14.83 5.59 -22.71
N VAL A 82 14.46 5.82 -21.45
CA VAL A 82 13.05 5.93 -21.02
C VAL A 82 12.67 7.33 -20.53
N ILE A 83 13.65 8.20 -20.22
CA ILE A 83 13.39 9.55 -19.72
C ILE A 83 13.61 10.58 -20.85
N PRO A 84 12.55 11.26 -21.32
CA PRO A 84 12.67 12.29 -22.35
C PRO A 84 13.63 13.43 -21.95
N GLY A 85 14.77 13.54 -22.62
CA GLY A 85 15.76 14.61 -22.36
C GLY A 85 16.92 14.18 -21.46
N LEU A 86 16.88 13.00 -20.85
CA LEU A 86 18.04 12.46 -20.14
C LEU A 86 19.07 11.94 -21.15
N THR A 87 20.24 12.56 -21.21
CA THR A 87 21.33 12.10 -22.08
C THR A 87 22.20 11.09 -21.34
N LYS A 88 22.87 10.22 -22.10
CA LYS A 88 23.89 9.32 -21.53
C LYS A 88 25.01 10.08 -20.82
N GLU A 89 25.44 11.20 -21.38
CA GLU A 89 26.48 12.05 -20.76
C GLU A 89 26.05 12.59 -19.38
N SER A 90 24.83 13.12 -19.26
CA SER A 90 24.32 13.59 -17.96
C SER A 90 24.12 12.44 -16.98
N PHE A 91 23.65 11.29 -17.45
CA PHE A 91 23.50 10.10 -16.63
C PHE A 91 24.84 9.60 -16.07
N ASP A 92 25.83 9.38 -16.95
CA ASP A 92 27.15 8.86 -16.57
C ASP A 92 27.88 9.83 -15.61
N LYS A 93 27.62 11.14 -15.72
CA LYS A 93 28.17 12.17 -14.83
C LYS A 93 27.55 12.16 -13.43
N ILE A 94 26.24 11.92 -13.32
CA ILE A 94 25.48 12.03 -12.06
C ILE A 94 25.43 10.68 -11.33
N ALA A 95 25.21 9.59 -12.06
CA ALA A 95 25.06 8.24 -11.54
C ALA A 95 26.41 7.50 -11.54
N ASP A 96 27.36 7.95 -10.73
CA ASP A 96 28.68 7.36 -10.68
C ASP A 96 28.65 5.88 -10.22
N ALA A 97 29.56 5.06 -10.74
CA ALA A 97 29.54 3.62 -10.52
C ALA A 97 29.75 3.21 -9.04
N ALA A 98 30.48 4.01 -8.26
CA ALA A 98 30.73 3.71 -6.85
C ALA A 98 29.48 3.96 -6.01
N LEU A 99 28.78 5.08 -6.25
CA LEU A 99 27.47 5.38 -5.68
C LEU A 99 26.45 4.29 -6.04
N LEU A 100 26.34 3.92 -7.32
CA LEU A 100 25.41 2.86 -7.75
C LEU A 100 25.69 1.53 -7.08
N LYS A 101 26.97 1.14 -6.94
CA LYS A 101 27.34 -0.08 -6.22
C LYS A 101 26.91 -0.03 -4.75
N LYS A 102 27.07 1.13 -4.10
CA LYS A 102 26.63 1.35 -2.72
C LYS A 102 25.11 1.24 -2.61
N LEU A 103 24.35 1.99 -3.42
CA LEU A 103 22.88 2.03 -3.36
C LEU A 103 22.21 0.70 -3.70
N ARG A 104 22.85 -0.13 -4.54
CA ARG A 104 22.35 -1.47 -4.86
C ARG A 104 22.56 -2.49 -3.73
N THR A 105 23.29 -2.17 -2.69
CA THR A 105 23.58 -3.13 -1.60
C THR A 105 22.61 -2.95 -0.44
N GLY A 106 22.02 -4.05 0.05
CA GLY A 106 21.17 -4.04 1.23
C GLY A 106 19.79 -3.40 1.01
N SER A 107 19.28 -2.74 2.06
CA SER A 107 18.01 -2.02 2.08
C SER A 107 18.06 -0.73 1.27
N VAL A 108 16.88 -0.16 0.97
CA VAL A 108 16.75 1.12 0.25
C VAL A 108 17.32 2.26 1.10
N ASP A 109 18.28 2.99 0.55
CA ASP A 109 18.75 4.28 1.09
C ASP A 109 17.91 5.41 0.48
N TYR A 110 16.72 5.63 1.03
CA TYR A 110 15.75 6.58 0.46
C TYR A 110 16.33 7.99 0.23
N PRO A 111 17.07 8.61 1.16
CA PRO A 111 17.64 9.95 0.94
C PRO A 111 18.56 9.99 -0.27
N GLN A 112 19.52 9.07 -0.39
CA GLN A 112 20.46 9.08 -1.51
C GLN A 112 19.79 8.66 -2.84
N VAL A 113 18.85 7.71 -2.81
CA VAL A 113 18.09 7.28 -4.01
C VAL A 113 17.19 8.40 -4.53
N LYS A 114 16.38 9.02 -3.65
CA LYS A 114 15.49 10.14 -4.02
C LYS A 114 16.31 11.31 -4.58
N LYS A 115 17.44 11.64 -3.94
CA LYS A 115 18.36 12.67 -4.44
C LYS A 115 18.93 12.33 -5.82
N LEU A 116 19.48 11.12 -6.00
CA LEU A 116 20.06 10.69 -7.27
C LEU A 116 19.03 10.76 -8.41
N LYS A 117 17.83 10.21 -8.20
CA LYS A 117 16.76 10.25 -9.20
C LYS A 117 16.29 11.68 -9.48
N ALA A 118 16.16 12.54 -8.46
CA ALA A 118 15.81 13.94 -8.65
C ALA A 118 16.87 14.69 -9.48
N ASP A 119 18.16 14.52 -9.19
CA ASP A 119 19.26 15.16 -9.94
C ASP A 119 19.26 14.74 -11.42
N LEU A 120 19.08 13.45 -11.70
CA LEU A 120 18.95 12.93 -13.06
C LEU A 120 17.72 13.50 -13.78
N LEU A 121 16.57 13.55 -13.12
CA LEU A 121 15.34 14.09 -13.68
C LEU A 121 15.44 15.60 -13.92
N ARG A 122 16.14 16.36 -13.07
CA ARG A 122 16.39 17.79 -13.29
C ARG A 122 17.25 18.02 -14.51
N ALA A 123 18.35 17.27 -14.66
CA ALA A 123 19.18 17.32 -15.87
C ALA A 123 18.37 16.97 -17.13
N ALA A 124 17.49 15.98 -17.03
CA ALA A 124 16.58 15.63 -18.11
C ALA A 124 15.61 16.76 -18.46
N PHE A 125 15.00 17.38 -17.45
CA PHE A 125 14.04 18.47 -17.61
C PHE A 125 14.66 19.72 -18.25
N GLU A 126 15.90 20.07 -17.88
CA GLU A 126 16.61 21.18 -18.52
C GLU A 126 16.81 20.94 -20.02
N ASN A 127 17.22 19.73 -20.39
CA ASN A 127 17.39 19.34 -21.79
C ASN A 127 16.06 19.24 -22.52
N PHE A 128 15.03 18.66 -21.89
CA PHE A 128 13.67 18.57 -22.40
C PHE A 128 13.11 19.96 -22.72
N THR A 129 13.31 20.93 -21.82
CA THR A 129 12.88 22.32 -22.03
C THR A 129 13.58 22.95 -23.24
N LYS A 130 14.90 22.75 -23.36
CA LYS A 130 15.71 23.30 -24.47
C LYS A 130 15.42 22.64 -25.81
N THR A 131 15.00 21.38 -25.84
CA THR A 131 14.93 20.57 -27.08
C THR A 131 13.51 20.23 -27.51
N GLU A 132 12.60 19.95 -26.59
CA GLU A 132 11.23 19.49 -26.85
C GLU A 132 10.23 20.65 -26.66
N VAL A 133 10.27 21.34 -25.51
CA VAL A 133 9.34 22.45 -25.21
C VAL A 133 9.59 23.65 -26.13
N SER A 134 10.85 24.07 -26.30
CA SER A 134 11.21 25.19 -27.17
C SER A 134 10.76 24.98 -28.63
N LYS A 135 10.71 23.72 -29.08
CA LYS A 135 10.31 23.32 -30.44
C LYS A 135 8.84 22.90 -30.54
N LYS A 136 8.09 22.88 -29.44
CA LYS A 136 6.68 22.44 -29.37
C LYS A 136 6.44 21.07 -30.01
N THR A 137 7.31 20.11 -29.69
CA THR A 137 7.21 18.74 -30.22
C THR A 137 5.98 18.02 -29.65
N GLU A 138 5.66 16.84 -30.18
CA GLU A 138 4.53 16.04 -29.67
C GLU A 138 4.70 15.64 -28.20
N LYS A 139 5.93 15.45 -27.72
CA LYS A 139 6.19 15.21 -26.29
C LYS A 139 5.83 16.43 -25.43
N ALA A 140 6.21 17.63 -25.87
CA ALA A 140 5.83 18.86 -25.18
C ALA A 140 4.30 19.05 -25.14
N LYS A 141 3.60 18.81 -26.26
CA LYS A 141 2.13 18.84 -26.31
C LYS A 141 1.49 17.78 -25.41
N SER A 142 2.11 16.59 -25.30
CA SER A 142 1.62 15.55 -24.39
C SER A 142 1.73 15.96 -22.93
N LEU A 143 2.81 16.66 -22.54
CA LEU A 143 2.94 17.23 -21.20
C LEU A 143 1.89 18.31 -20.96
N GLU A 144 1.72 19.27 -21.89
CA GLU A 144 0.70 20.32 -21.79
C GLU A 144 -0.72 19.74 -21.65
N LYS A 145 -1.01 18.66 -22.39
CA LYS A 145 -2.29 17.94 -22.28
C LYS A 145 -2.44 17.32 -20.88
N PHE A 146 -1.41 16.64 -20.38
CA PHE A 146 -1.42 16.06 -19.04
C PHE A 146 -1.67 17.13 -17.97
N GLU A 147 -0.98 18.27 -18.04
CA GLU A 147 -1.17 19.38 -17.09
C GLU A 147 -2.60 19.94 -17.12
N LYS A 148 -3.20 20.06 -18.32
CA LYS A 148 -4.57 20.52 -18.49
C LYS A 148 -5.60 19.53 -17.94
N GLU A 149 -5.41 18.24 -18.18
CA GLU A 149 -6.33 17.19 -17.71
C GLU A 149 -6.23 16.98 -16.19
N ASN A 150 -5.08 17.30 -15.59
CA ASN A 150 -4.76 17.05 -14.18
C ASN A 150 -4.70 18.32 -13.32
N THR A 151 -5.16 19.46 -13.83
CA THR A 151 -4.98 20.78 -13.20
C THR A 151 -5.43 20.80 -11.73
N ARG A 152 -6.54 20.13 -11.38
CA ARG A 152 -7.11 20.15 -10.01
C ARG A 152 -6.10 19.71 -8.95
N TRP A 153 -5.40 18.60 -9.18
CA TRP A 153 -4.46 18.05 -8.19
C TRP A 153 -3.01 18.45 -8.48
N LEU A 154 -2.63 18.56 -9.76
CA LEU A 154 -1.25 18.81 -10.16
C LEU A 154 -0.80 20.24 -9.83
N LYS A 155 -1.71 21.21 -9.91
CA LYS A 155 -1.43 22.62 -9.60
C LYS A 155 -1.06 22.84 -8.13
N PRO A 156 -1.84 22.36 -7.14
CA PRO A 156 -1.43 22.43 -5.73
C PRO A 156 -0.23 21.52 -5.44
N TYR A 157 -0.17 20.31 -6.01
CA TYR A 157 0.97 19.39 -5.82
C TYR A 157 2.31 19.99 -6.25
N SER A 158 2.39 20.55 -7.46
CA SER A 158 3.63 21.15 -7.97
C SER A 158 4.09 22.34 -7.10
N LEU A 159 3.14 23.14 -6.59
CA LEU A 159 3.45 24.22 -5.65
C LEU A 159 3.93 23.67 -4.31
N PHE A 160 3.24 22.69 -3.76
CA PHE A 160 3.60 22.05 -2.50
C PHE A 160 5.01 21.44 -2.55
N ARG A 161 5.35 20.71 -3.61
CA ARG A 161 6.71 20.18 -3.81
C ARG A 161 7.76 21.28 -3.99
N ALA A 162 7.41 22.37 -4.67
CA ALA A 162 8.32 23.51 -4.79
C ALA A 162 8.59 24.18 -3.42
N LEU A 163 7.57 24.32 -2.59
CA LEU A 163 7.69 24.84 -1.23
C LEU A 163 8.46 23.86 -0.32
N MET A 164 8.22 22.56 -0.42
CA MET A 164 9.04 21.57 0.26
C MET A 164 10.52 21.71 -0.09
N ASP A 165 10.85 21.88 -1.37
CA ASP A 165 12.24 22.08 -1.79
C ASP A 165 12.83 23.41 -1.27
N GLU A 166 12.01 24.47 -1.12
CA GLU A 166 12.39 25.73 -0.46
C GLU A 166 12.65 25.55 1.06
N HIS A 167 12.13 24.48 1.66
CA HIS A 167 12.21 24.14 3.09
C HIS A 167 12.98 22.84 3.35
N ASP A 168 14.06 22.60 2.59
CA ASP A 168 14.96 21.45 2.78
C ASP A 168 14.25 20.07 2.76
N GLY A 169 13.18 19.96 1.98
CA GLY A 169 12.38 18.74 1.83
C GLY A 169 11.34 18.51 2.93
N ASN A 170 11.11 19.47 3.84
CA ASN A 170 10.16 19.32 4.92
C ASN A 170 8.70 19.39 4.44
N ALA A 171 7.94 18.30 4.59
CA ALA A 171 6.51 18.25 4.26
C ALA A 171 5.60 18.90 5.31
N CYS A 172 6.11 19.11 6.54
CA CYS A 172 5.33 19.63 7.67
C CYS A 172 4.99 21.11 7.45
N TRP A 173 3.95 21.36 6.66
CA TRP A 173 3.56 22.69 6.21
C TRP A 173 3.17 23.64 7.36
N THR A 174 2.85 23.11 8.55
CA THR A 174 2.63 23.93 9.77
C THR A 174 3.92 24.56 10.31
N GLN A 175 5.09 24.10 9.86
CA GLN A 175 6.40 24.63 10.23
C GLN A 175 6.97 25.60 9.18
N TRP A 176 6.32 25.73 8.02
CA TRP A 176 6.69 26.72 7.00
C TRP A 176 6.32 28.13 7.47
N GLU A 177 6.80 29.17 6.78
CA GLU A 177 6.40 30.54 7.10
C GLU A 177 4.88 30.71 6.97
N PRO A 178 4.25 31.59 7.78
CA PRO A 178 2.78 31.75 7.80
C PRO A 178 2.12 31.92 6.43
N ALA A 179 2.77 32.63 5.50
CA ALA A 179 2.27 32.86 4.15
C ALA A 179 2.25 31.60 3.27
N MET A 180 2.93 30.52 3.66
CA MET A 180 3.02 29.25 2.93
C MET A 180 2.16 28.15 3.55
N GLN A 181 1.62 28.36 4.75
CA GLN A 181 0.84 27.33 5.46
C GLN A 181 -0.57 27.16 4.89
N ASP A 182 -1.05 28.09 4.05
CA ASP A 182 -2.32 28.01 3.33
C ASP A 182 -2.10 28.07 1.82
N TYR A 183 -2.76 27.19 1.07
CA TYR A 183 -2.58 27.11 -0.38
C TYR A 183 -2.94 28.40 -1.11
N LYS A 184 -4.01 29.10 -0.71
CA LYS A 184 -4.46 30.32 -1.41
C LYS A 184 -3.47 31.46 -1.19
N ASP A 185 -2.97 31.58 0.03
CA ASP A 185 -1.96 32.59 0.37
C ASP A 185 -0.62 32.26 -0.29
N ALA A 186 -0.20 30.99 -0.25
CA ALA A 186 1.04 30.53 -0.85
C ALA A 186 1.08 30.71 -2.38
N GLU A 187 -0.08 30.58 -3.05
CA GLU A 187 -0.21 30.83 -4.49
C GLU A 187 0.08 32.30 -4.85
N LEU A 188 -0.27 33.22 -3.96
CA LEU A 188 -0.09 34.67 -4.15
C LEU A 188 1.21 35.20 -3.56
N ALA A 189 1.86 34.43 -2.68
CA ALA A 189 3.04 34.84 -1.96
C ALA A 189 4.24 35.04 -2.91
N PRO A 190 5.07 36.08 -2.68
CA PRO A 190 6.24 36.34 -3.51
C PRO A 190 7.25 35.20 -3.42
N GLU A 191 8.03 35.02 -4.48
CA GLU A 191 9.10 34.02 -4.52
C GLU A 191 10.26 34.43 -3.61
N ALA A 192 10.85 33.48 -2.88
CA ALA A 192 11.94 33.72 -1.94
C ALA A 192 13.32 33.98 -2.60
N GLY A 193 13.38 34.25 -3.91
CA GLY A 193 14.65 34.47 -4.64
C GLY A 193 15.53 33.21 -4.77
N SER A 194 14.96 32.01 -4.61
CA SER A 194 15.64 30.72 -4.74
C SER A 194 16.03 30.40 -6.20
N LYS A 195 16.99 29.48 -6.39
CA LYS A 195 17.37 28.93 -7.71
C LYS A 195 17.32 27.40 -7.69
N PRO A 196 16.59 26.74 -8.61
CA PRO A 196 15.71 27.34 -9.62
C PRO A 196 14.54 28.09 -8.98
N ASP A 197 13.97 29.06 -9.70
CA ASP A 197 12.79 29.78 -9.21
C ASP A 197 11.60 28.85 -9.02
N ARG A 198 10.63 29.29 -8.20
CA ARG A 198 9.47 28.48 -7.82
C ARG A 198 8.68 28.04 -9.06
N LYS A 199 8.50 28.93 -10.03
CA LYS A 199 7.81 28.60 -11.30
C LYS A 199 8.48 27.45 -12.05
N THR A 200 9.79 27.51 -12.23
CA THR A 200 10.58 26.47 -12.91
C THR A 200 10.51 25.16 -12.12
N ASN A 201 10.57 25.23 -10.79
CA ASN A 201 10.46 24.04 -9.95
C ASN A 201 9.08 23.38 -10.05
N ARG A 202 8.00 24.17 -10.15
CA ARG A 202 6.65 23.64 -10.40
C ARG A 202 6.56 22.91 -11.74
N GLN A 203 7.12 23.49 -12.80
CA GLN A 203 7.16 22.86 -14.13
C GLN A 203 7.96 21.55 -14.12
N PHE A 204 9.06 21.51 -13.36
CA PHE A 204 9.83 20.29 -13.14
C PHE A 204 8.97 19.19 -12.51
N TRP A 205 8.25 19.48 -11.42
CA TRP A 205 7.40 18.50 -10.75
C TRP A 205 6.21 18.05 -11.61
N SER A 206 5.65 18.93 -12.45
CA SER A 206 4.68 18.53 -13.48
C SER A 206 5.25 17.53 -14.48
N TYR A 207 6.46 17.80 -14.99
CA TYR A 207 7.17 16.92 -15.92
C TYR A 207 7.46 15.54 -15.30
N VAL A 208 7.87 15.50 -14.03
CA VAL A 208 8.11 14.24 -13.31
C VAL A 208 6.84 13.40 -13.21
N GLN A 209 5.71 14.02 -12.82
CA GLN A 209 4.44 13.30 -12.71
C GLN A 209 3.91 12.83 -14.06
N TRP A 210 4.08 13.62 -15.12
CA TRP A 210 3.74 13.19 -16.49
C TRP A 210 4.45 11.89 -16.86
N ILE A 211 5.77 11.80 -16.60
CA ILE A 211 6.55 10.58 -16.84
C ILE A 211 6.06 9.43 -15.96
N ALA A 212 5.83 9.69 -14.68
CA ALA A 212 5.41 8.66 -13.75
C ALA A 212 4.09 7.99 -14.19
N PHE A 213 3.08 8.80 -14.52
CA PHE A 213 1.80 8.29 -15.02
C PHE A 213 1.95 7.56 -16.36
N GLN A 214 2.84 8.01 -17.26
CA GLN A 214 3.13 7.30 -18.50
C GLN A 214 3.73 5.92 -18.25
N GLN A 215 4.80 5.83 -17.46
CA GLN A 215 5.47 4.56 -17.20
C GLN A 215 4.56 3.57 -16.47
N TRP A 216 3.79 4.01 -15.47
CA TRP A 216 2.85 3.12 -14.78
C TRP A 216 1.70 2.68 -15.69
N GLY A 217 1.22 3.56 -16.59
CA GLY A 217 0.26 3.18 -17.62
C GLY A 217 0.83 2.15 -18.62
N GLU A 218 2.13 2.21 -18.92
CA GLU A 218 2.83 1.20 -19.74
C GLU A 218 2.98 -0.13 -19.01
N VAL A 219 3.26 -0.12 -17.70
CA VAL A 219 3.30 -1.34 -16.87
C VAL A 219 1.93 -2.02 -16.87
N LYS A 220 0.82 -1.28 -16.71
CA LYS A 220 -0.54 -1.82 -16.81
C LYS A 220 -0.80 -2.50 -18.15
N LYS A 221 -0.51 -1.82 -19.27
CA LYS A 221 -0.67 -2.37 -20.62
C LYS A 221 0.20 -3.61 -20.84
N TYR A 222 1.41 -3.62 -20.32
CA TYR A 222 2.30 -4.78 -20.41
C TYR A 222 1.73 -5.99 -19.63
N ALA A 223 1.17 -5.75 -18.44
CA ALA A 223 0.50 -6.79 -17.66
C ALA A 223 -0.71 -7.38 -18.41
N GLU A 224 -1.53 -6.54 -19.05
CA GLU A 224 -2.65 -6.98 -19.90
C GLU A 224 -2.17 -7.90 -21.04
N GLN A 225 -1.10 -7.53 -21.74
CA GLN A 225 -0.49 -8.34 -22.80
C GLN A 225 0.00 -9.70 -22.30
N LYS A 226 0.39 -9.78 -21.02
CA LYS A 226 0.88 -10.99 -20.35
C LYS A 226 -0.21 -11.77 -19.62
N SER A 227 -1.48 -11.35 -19.75
CA SER A 227 -2.63 -11.90 -19.03
C SER A 227 -2.47 -11.87 -17.50
N VAL A 228 -1.79 -10.85 -16.99
CA VAL A 228 -1.62 -10.58 -15.55
C VAL A 228 -2.43 -9.33 -15.21
N GLN A 229 -3.21 -9.37 -14.14
CA GLN A 229 -3.97 -8.24 -13.64
C GLN A 229 -3.22 -7.56 -12.50
N LEU A 230 -3.00 -6.26 -12.61
CA LEU A 230 -2.40 -5.46 -11.54
C LEU A 230 -3.44 -5.07 -10.49
N MET A 231 -3.10 -5.24 -9.22
CA MET A 231 -3.87 -4.78 -8.07
C MET A 231 -3.09 -3.70 -7.31
N GLY A 232 -3.66 -2.50 -7.24
CA GLY A 232 -3.12 -1.41 -6.41
C GLY A 232 -3.61 -1.48 -4.98
N ASP A 233 -3.24 -0.50 -4.18
CA ASP A 233 -3.65 -0.36 -2.79
C ASP A 233 -4.00 1.10 -2.51
N LEU A 234 -5.16 1.33 -1.89
CA LEU A 234 -5.73 2.63 -1.58
C LEU A 234 -5.75 2.77 -0.04
N PRO A 235 -4.78 3.51 0.54
CA PRO A 235 -4.78 3.83 1.97
C PRO A 235 -6.09 4.48 2.41
N PHE A 236 -6.62 4.16 3.59
CA PHE A 236 -7.83 4.83 4.09
C PHE A 236 -7.60 6.34 4.19
N GLY A 237 -6.54 6.77 4.88
CA GLY A 237 -6.19 8.18 5.07
C GLY A 237 -5.11 8.69 4.13
N VAL A 238 -4.70 9.93 4.40
CA VAL A 238 -3.53 10.61 3.85
C VAL A 238 -2.73 11.20 4.99
N SER A 239 -1.44 11.52 4.77
CA SER A 239 -0.67 12.23 5.77
C SER A 239 -1.35 13.54 6.17
N ARG A 240 -1.34 13.88 7.46
CA ARG A 240 -1.74 15.20 7.97
C ARG A 240 -0.97 16.34 7.30
N TYR A 241 0.25 16.03 6.88
CA TYR A 241 1.17 16.96 6.22
C TYR A 241 1.18 16.78 4.69
N SER A 242 0.12 16.22 4.12
CA SER A 242 -0.04 16.06 2.66
C SER A 242 -0.49 17.35 1.98
N VAL A 243 -0.28 17.41 0.66
CA VAL A 243 -0.86 18.44 -0.20
C VAL A 243 -2.39 18.40 -0.17
N ASP A 244 -3.00 17.22 -0.01
CA ASP A 244 -4.45 17.08 0.06
C ASP A 244 -5.00 17.88 1.24
N VAL A 245 -4.42 17.70 2.42
CA VAL A 245 -4.82 18.42 3.63
C VAL A 245 -4.47 19.89 3.50
N TRP A 246 -3.27 20.23 3.03
CA TRP A 246 -2.82 21.63 2.91
C TRP A 246 -3.67 22.46 1.92
N ALA A 247 -4.06 21.87 0.79
CA ALA A 247 -4.79 22.56 -0.26
C ALA A 247 -6.31 22.55 -0.08
N GLU A 248 -6.85 21.52 0.59
CA GLU A 248 -8.30 21.31 0.75
C GLU A 248 -8.67 21.06 2.22
N LYS A 249 -8.09 21.86 3.15
CA LYS A 249 -8.27 21.72 4.61
C LYS A 249 -9.70 21.51 5.06
N GLN A 250 -10.68 22.14 4.39
CA GLN A 250 -12.10 22.05 4.71
C GLN A 250 -12.68 20.63 4.58
N LEU A 251 -12.05 19.75 3.79
CA LEU A 251 -12.45 18.36 3.61
C LEU A 251 -12.01 17.46 4.77
N PHE A 252 -11.21 17.97 5.70
CA PHE A 252 -10.61 17.18 6.78
C PHE A 252 -10.96 17.78 8.15
N ASP A 253 -11.04 16.91 9.15
CA ASP A 253 -11.10 17.28 10.56
C ASP A 253 -9.72 17.05 11.18
N LEU A 254 -9.05 18.16 11.52
CA LEU A 254 -7.70 18.16 12.08
C LEU A 254 -7.69 18.00 13.61
N ASP A 255 -8.83 18.08 14.28
CA ASP A 255 -8.91 17.97 15.74
C ASP A 255 -8.77 16.51 16.22
N TRP A 256 -8.95 15.57 15.30
CA TRP A 256 -8.85 14.14 15.55
C TRP A 256 -7.78 13.48 14.66
N SER A 257 -7.23 12.38 15.14
CA SER A 257 -6.31 11.50 14.41
C SER A 257 -6.86 10.09 14.37
N CYS A 258 -7.00 9.51 13.17
CA CYS A 258 -7.40 8.12 12.97
C CYS A 258 -6.42 7.16 13.66
N GLY A 259 -6.95 6.02 14.06
CA GLY A 259 -6.22 4.96 14.70
C GLY A 259 -7.03 3.68 14.85
N ALA A 260 -6.52 2.79 15.71
CA ALA A 260 -7.18 1.57 16.13
C ALA A 260 -7.26 1.51 17.65
N PRO A 261 -8.31 0.86 18.22
CA PRO A 261 -8.41 0.67 19.66
C PRO A 261 -7.26 -0.20 20.20
N PRO A 262 -7.05 -0.23 21.53
CA PRO A 262 -6.12 -1.16 22.17
C PRO A 262 -6.38 -2.60 21.73
N GLU A 263 -5.33 -3.26 21.23
CA GLU A 263 -5.39 -4.66 20.80
C GLU A 263 -4.71 -5.55 21.85
N THR A 264 -5.28 -6.73 22.08
CA THR A 264 -4.80 -7.64 23.14
C THR A 264 -3.66 -8.55 22.68
N PHE A 265 -3.49 -8.73 21.37
CA PHE A 265 -2.49 -9.62 20.76
C PHE A 265 -1.16 -8.95 20.43
N PHE A 266 -1.17 -7.71 19.92
CA PHE A 266 0.04 -6.99 19.53
C PHE A 266 0.47 -6.01 20.62
N GLN A 267 1.27 -6.51 21.56
CA GLN A 267 1.81 -5.70 22.66
C GLN A 267 3.15 -5.04 22.24
N SER A 268 3.10 -4.15 21.24
CA SER A 268 4.31 -3.47 20.70
C SER A 268 4.97 -2.57 21.74
N ASP A 269 4.17 -1.79 22.47
CA ASP A 269 4.63 -0.77 23.42
C ASP A 269 3.51 -0.38 24.41
N LEU A 270 3.87 0.33 25.49
CA LEU A 270 2.94 0.72 26.56
C LEU A 270 1.84 1.67 26.09
N PHE A 271 2.13 2.57 25.14
CA PHE A 271 1.13 3.49 24.62
C PHE A 271 0.07 2.69 23.85
N THR A 272 0.51 1.84 22.92
CA THR A 272 -0.40 1.03 22.08
C THR A 272 -1.25 0.08 22.90
N GLN A 273 -0.68 -0.54 23.95
CA GLN A 273 -1.43 -1.42 24.85
C GLN A 273 -2.55 -0.69 25.62
N LYS A 274 -2.34 0.58 25.95
CA LYS A 274 -3.27 1.36 26.78
C LYS A 274 -4.30 2.10 25.95
N TRP A 275 -3.85 2.77 24.90
CA TRP A 275 -4.66 3.70 24.11
C TRP A 275 -4.98 3.19 22.72
N GLY A 276 -4.24 2.19 22.22
CA GLY A 276 -4.34 1.72 20.84
C GLY A 276 -3.34 2.42 19.92
N GLN A 277 -3.47 2.15 18.62
CA GLN A 277 -2.55 2.67 17.61
C GLN A 277 -3.02 4.04 17.12
N ASN A 278 -2.23 5.09 17.30
CA ASN A 278 -2.52 6.41 16.75
C ASN A 278 -1.77 6.61 15.42
N TRP A 279 -2.48 6.52 14.30
CA TRP A 279 -1.89 6.61 12.96
C TRP A 279 -1.70 8.06 12.47
N GLY A 280 -2.27 9.06 13.16
CA GLY A 280 -2.02 10.48 12.90
C GLY A 280 -2.73 11.09 11.69
N MET A 281 -3.35 10.27 10.84
CA MET A 281 -4.14 10.73 9.69
C MET A 281 -5.36 11.51 10.18
N PRO A 282 -5.68 12.69 9.61
CA PRO A 282 -6.89 13.41 9.99
C PRO A 282 -8.15 12.65 9.59
N LEU A 283 -9.26 12.96 10.24
CA LEU A 283 -10.57 12.43 9.86
C LEU A 283 -11.12 13.17 8.64
N TYR A 284 -12.12 12.58 7.98
CA TYR A 284 -12.81 13.20 6.86
C TYR A 284 -14.01 14.02 7.34
N ASN A 285 -14.13 15.24 6.82
CA ASN A 285 -15.37 16.01 6.92
C ASN A 285 -16.35 15.50 5.85
N TRP A 286 -17.06 14.42 6.17
CA TRP A 286 -17.98 13.76 5.24
C TRP A 286 -19.11 14.67 4.74
N ALA A 287 -19.51 15.67 5.52
CA ALA A 287 -20.50 16.66 5.10
C ALA A 287 -19.99 17.53 3.95
N GLU A 288 -18.75 18.03 4.05
CA GLU A 288 -18.12 18.81 2.98
C GLU A 288 -17.82 17.95 1.75
N HIS A 289 -17.35 16.71 1.94
CA HIS A 289 -17.23 15.77 0.84
C HIS A 289 -18.57 15.56 0.13
N LYS A 290 -19.66 15.33 0.86
CA LYS A 290 -21.00 15.18 0.28
C LYS A 290 -21.46 16.45 -0.46
N ARG A 291 -21.20 17.64 0.10
CA ARG A 291 -21.51 18.94 -0.53
C ARG A 291 -20.84 19.08 -1.89
N GLU A 292 -19.63 18.56 -2.04
CA GLU A 292 -18.88 18.56 -3.31
C GLU A 292 -19.08 17.29 -4.15
N ASN A 293 -20.13 16.51 -3.87
CA ASN A 293 -20.41 15.22 -4.53
C ASN A 293 -19.18 14.28 -4.53
N TYR A 294 -18.46 14.28 -3.42
CA TYR A 294 -17.28 13.46 -3.14
C TYR A 294 -16.17 13.62 -4.18
N ALA A 295 -16.03 14.82 -4.77
CA ALA A 295 -15.16 15.00 -5.92
C ALA A 295 -13.67 14.65 -5.66
N TRP A 296 -13.17 14.88 -4.44
CA TRP A 296 -11.83 14.44 -4.03
C TRP A 296 -11.68 12.91 -4.06
N TRP A 297 -12.60 12.17 -3.44
CA TRP A 297 -12.61 10.70 -3.44
C TRP A 297 -12.79 10.11 -4.85
N ARG A 298 -13.68 10.69 -5.65
CA ARG A 298 -13.90 10.27 -7.04
C ARG A 298 -12.65 10.45 -7.88
N GLN A 299 -11.93 11.57 -7.71
CA GLN A 299 -10.65 11.83 -8.38
C GLN A 299 -9.59 10.81 -7.95
N ARG A 300 -9.45 10.59 -6.64
CA ARG A 300 -8.50 9.64 -6.06
C ARG A 300 -8.68 8.23 -6.63
N VAL A 301 -9.92 7.72 -6.62
CA VAL A 301 -10.24 6.39 -7.18
C VAL A 301 -10.00 6.36 -8.69
N LYS A 302 -10.42 7.39 -9.43
CA LYS A 302 -10.23 7.44 -10.89
C LYS A 302 -8.75 7.26 -11.28
N HIS A 303 -7.85 8.04 -10.69
CA HIS A 303 -6.42 7.96 -10.99
C HIS A 303 -5.81 6.61 -10.61
N LEU A 304 -6.27 6.00 -9.52
CA LEU A 304 -5.87 4.63 -9.16
C LEU A 304 -6.31 3.63 -10.25
N THR A 305 -7.54 3.72 -10.72
CA THR A 305 -8.07 2.80 -11.75
C THR A 305 -7.49 3.02 -13.14
N ASP A 306 -6.93 4.21 -13.42
CA ASP A 306 -6.16 4.44 -14.65
C ASP A 306 -4.93 3.49 -14.69
N LEU A 307 -4.36 3.17 -13.52
CA LEU A 307 -3.11 2.40 -13.38
C LEU A 307 -3.31 0.93 -12.97
N PHE A 308 -4.44 0.58 -12.36
CA PHE A 308 -4.70 -0.77 -11.84
C PHE A 308 -6.04 -1.35 -12.32
N HIS A 309 -6.11 -2.68 -12.38
CA HIS A 309 -7.33 -3.42 -12.73
C HIS A 309 -8.19 -3.68 -11.50
N TYR A 310 -7.54 -3.91 -10.36
CA TYR A 310 -8.13 -4.07 -9.06
C TYR A 310 -7.47 -3.10 -8.09
N PHE A 311 -8.13 -2.82 -6.97
CA PHE A 311 -7.45 -2.21 -5.84
C PHE A 311 -7.99 -2.74 -4.52
N ARG A 312 -7.07 -2.86 -3.56
CA ARG A 312 -7.38 -3.03 -2.15
C ARG A 312 -7.74 -1.67 -1.57
N ILE A 313 -8.82 -1.60 -0.79
CA ILE A 313 -9.10 -0.51 0.13
C ILE A 313 -8.56 -0.94 1.49
N ASP A 314 -7.53 -0.25 1.93
CA ASP A 314 -6.99 -0.37 3.28
C ASP A 314 -8.01 0.12 4.30
N HIS A 315 -8.15 -0.59 5.42
CA HIS A 315 -9.01 -0.24 6.54
C HIS A 315 -10.41 0.22 6.12
N VAL A 316 -11.16 -0.63 5.42
CA VAL A 316 -12.49 -0.29 4.90
C VAL A 316 -13.47 0.13 6.02
N LEU A 317 -13.20 -0.29 7.25
CA LEU A 317 -14.00 0.01 8.42
C LEU A 317 -14.12 1.52 8.65
N GLY A 318 -13.07 2.29 8.32
CA GLY A 318 -13.03 3.74 8.50
C GLY A 318 -14.11 4.53 7.73
N PHE A 319 -14.73 3.93 6.71
CA PHE A 319 -15.88 4.51 6.00
C PHE A 319 -17.21 4.36 6.75
N PHE A 320 -17.26 3.49 7.76
CA PHE A 320 -18.42 3.26 8.63
C PHE A 320 -18.22 3.96 9.96
N ARG A 321 -17.08 3.66 10.60
CA ARG A 321 -16.60 4.30 11.81
C ARG A 321 -15.09 4.09 11.94
N VAL A 322 -14.40 5.02 12.58
CA VAL A 322 -12.96 4.94 12.83
C VAL A 322 -12.68 5.24 14.29
N TYR A 323 -11.74 4.51 14.89
CA TYR A 323 -11.25 4.86 16.22
C TYR A 323 -10.33 6.08 16.08
N ALA A 324 -10.53 7.09 16.93
CA ALA A 324 -9.89 8.37 16.74
C ALA A 324 -9.36 8.95 18.05
N PHE A 325 -8.21 9.60 17.98
CA PHE A 325 -7.50 10.22 19.09
C PHE A 325 -7.64 11.75 19.04
N PRO A 326 -7.92 12.43 20.16
CA PRO A 326 -8.01 13.90 20.20
C PRO A 326 -6.63 14.58 20.30
N TRP A 327 -5.58 13.91 19.83
CA TRP A 327 -4.20 14.42 19.74
C TRP A 327 -3.46 13.75 18.58
N ILE A 328 -2.33 14.35 18.19
CA ILE A 328 -1.45 13.85 17.12
C ILE A 328 -0.37 12.91 17.67
N PRO A 329 0.18 11.98 16.87
CA PRO A 329 1.15 10.99 17.33
C PRO A 329 2.39 11.57 18.01
N GLU A 330 2.82 12.76 17.61
CA GLU A 330 3.97 13.49 18.20
C GLU A 330 3.76 13.77 19.69
N ARG A 331 2.50 13.80 20.14
CA ARG A 331 2.13 13.99 21.55
C ARG A 331 1.91 12.68 22.30
N ASN A 332 1.98 11.51 21.67
CA ASN A 332 1.71 10.22 22.34
C ASN A 332 2.55 10.04 23.62
N GLY A 333 3.80 10.53 23.62
CA GLY A 333 4.68 10.52 24.80
C GLY A 333 4.11 11.24 26.02
N GLU A 334 3.29 12.28 25.85
CA GLU A 334 2.61 13.00 26.94
C GLU A 334 1.53 12.14 27.61
N PHE A 335 0.96 11.15 26.91
CA PHE A 335 -0.23 10.39 27.33
C PHE A 335 0.09 8.98 27.87
N VAL A 336 1.32 8.48 27.71
CA VAL A 336 1.71 7.12 28.11
C VAL A 336 1.33 6.85 29.57
N GLU A 337 1.76 7.73 30.48
CA GLU A 337 1.61 7.55 31.93
C GLU A 337 0.27 8.10 32.47
N LEU A 338 -0.50 8.84 31.67
CA LEU A 338 -1.70 9.54 32.15
C LEU A 338 -2.91 8.61 32.33
N THR A 339 -3.64 8.74 33.43
CA THR A 339 -4.97 8.13 33.56
C THR A 339 -5.96 8.75 32.57
N GLU A 340 -7.08 8.09 32.28
CA GLU A 340 -8.17 8.65 31.46
C GLU A 340 -8.65 10.01 31.96
N LYS A 341 -8.74 10.20 33.28
CA LYS A 341 -9.14 11.48 33.87
C LYS A 341 -8.12 12.59 33.62
N GLU A 342 -6.83 12.27 33.59
CA GLU A 342 -5.77 13.23 33.31
C GLU A 342 -5.67 13.54 31.81
N ALA A 343 -5.76 12.51 30.97
CA ALA A 343 -5.81 12.65 29.51
C ALA A 343 -7.01 13.51 29.08
N ALA A 344 -8.19 13.27 29.65
CA ALA A 344 -9.39 14.07 29.40
C ALA A 344 -9.20 15.55 29.78
N LYS A 345 -8.49 15.85 30.88
CA LYS A 345 -8.19 17.25 31.25
C LYS A 345 -7.33 17.96 30.20
N LEU A 346 -6.38 17.28 29.57
CA LEU A 346 -5.50 17.84 28.55
C LEU A 346 -6.15 18.02 27.17
N THR A 347 -7.32 17.43 26.97
CA THR A 347 -7.99 17.30 25.66
C THR A 347 -9.42 17.85 25.70
N ASN A 348 -9.72 18.71 26.68
CA ASN A 348 -11.02 19.34 26.89
C ASN A 348 -12.17 18.33 27.05
N GLY A 349 -11.91 17.25 27.80
CA GLY A 349 -12.88 16.20 28.12
C GLY A 349 -12.94 15.06 27.10
N ARG A 350 -12.16 15.11 26.02
CA ARG A 350 -12.19 14.10 24.95
C ARG A 350 -11.28 12.92 25.27
N LEU A 351 -11.66 11.73 24.84
CA LEU A 351 -10.82 10.54 24.91
C LEU A 351 -10.83 9.82 23.57
N PRO A 352 -9.87 8.91 23.33
CA PRO A 352 -9.91 8.07 22.15
C PRO A 352 -11.22 7.26 22.09
N GLN A 353 -11.92 7.32 20.94
CA GLN A 353 -13.25 6.73 20.78
C GLN A 353 -13.57 6.45 19.31
N PHE A 354 -14.60 5.64 19.05
CA PHE A 354 -15.14 5.47 17.70
C PHE A 354 -15.95 6.70 17.27
N LEU A 355 -15.69 7.17 16.06
CA LEU A 355 -16.40 8.26 15.39
C LEU A 355 -16.93 7.79 14.03
N PRO A 356 -18.10 8.28 13.57
CA PRO A 356 -18.91 9.29 14.23
C PRO A 356 -19.74 8.77 15.41
N ARG A 357 -19.94 7.44 15.51
CA ARG A 357 -20.76 6.77 16.53
C ARG A 357 -20.10 5.46 16.99
N SER A 358 -20.49 4.97 18.17
CA SER A 358 -19.82 3.85 18.85
C SER A 358 -20.31 2.46 18.43
N ASP A 359 -21.42 2.35 17.70
CA ASP A 359 -22.17 1.09 17.46
C ASP A 359 -22.66 0.38 18.75
N GLU A 360 -22.65 1.05 19.92
CA GLU A 360 -23.18 0.46 21.16
C GLU A 360 -24.70 0.36 21.13
N GLU A 361 -25.36 1.39 20.61
CA GLU A 361 -26.80 1.39 20.36
C GLU A 361 -27.08 0.88 18.94
N GLU A 362 -28.17 0.12 18.77
CA GLU A 362 -28.54 -0.47 17.47
C GLU A 362 -28.80 0.62 16.40
N GLU A 363 -29.44 1.73 16.79
CA GLU A 363 -29.68 2.88 15.92
C GLU A 363 -28.36 3.49 15.39
N ASP A 364 -27.33 3.56 16.23
CA ASP A 364 -26.02 4.08 15.85
C ASP A 364 -25.35 3.17 14.81
N ALA A 365 -25.44 1.85 15.01
CA ALA A 365 -24.92 0.86 14.06
C ALA A 365 -25.65 0.90 12.72
N GLU A 366 -26.97 1.09 12.72
CA GLU A 366 -27.75 1.25 11.49
C GLU A 366 -27.35 2.52 10.72
N LEU A 367 -27.15 3.64 11.42
CA LEU A 367 -26.71 4.90 10.82
C LEU A 367 -25.29 4.79 10.24
N ASN A 368 -24.34 4.19 10.96
CA ASN A 368 -22.99 3.94 10.46
C ASN A 368 -22.99 3.02 9.24
N CYS A 369 -23.82 1.97 9.25
CA CYS A 369 -24.02 1.09 8.11
C CYS A 369 -24.56 1.85 6.88
N ALA A 370 -25.55 2.73 7.08
CA ALA A 370 -26.14 3.53 6.01
C ALA A 370 -25.15 4.55 5.41
N ASP A 371 -24.38 5.25 6.26
CA ASP A 371 -23.37 6.22 5.82
C ASP A 371 -22.25 5.53 5.05
N GLY A 372 -21.71 4.43 5.59
CA GLY A 372 -20.68 3.65 4.89
C GLY A 372 -21.21 3.06 3.58
N ALA A 373 -22.45 2.56 3.53
CA ALA A 373 -23.05 2.10 2.28
C ALA A 373 -23.16 3.20 1.21
N ALA A 374 -23.43 4.44 1.62
CA ALA A 374 -23.49 5.58 0.70
C ALA A 374 -22.09 5.90 0.13
N ILE A 375 -21.06 5.91 0.98
CA ILE A 375 -19.68 6.18 0.54
C ILE A 375 -19.16 5.04 -0.33
N MET A 376 -19.38 3.78 0.03
CA MET A 376 -18.96 2.63 -0.79
C MET A 376 -19.56 2.69 -2.20
N LYS A 377 -20.83 3.10 -2.35
CA LYS A 377 -21.45 3.31 -3.68
C LYS A 377 -20.75 4.39 -4.50
N VAL A 378 -20.30 5.47 -3.87
CA VAL A 378 -19.51 6.52 -4.53
C VAL A 378 -18.19 5.97 -5.04
N LEU A 379 -17.48 5.19 -4.21
CA LEU A 379 -16.21 4.58 -4.60
C LEU A 379 -16.40 3.56 -5.73
N MET A 380 -17.46 2.74 -5.67
CA MET A 380 -17.82 1.80 -6.74
C MET A 380 -18.12 2.50 -8.06
N ASP A 381 -18.88 3.60 -8.02
CA ASP A 381 -19.22 4.40 -9.19
C ASP A 381 -17.95 5.02 -9.81
N ALA A 382 -17.06 5.57 -8.98
CA ALA A 382 -15.77 6.10 -9.43
C ALA A 382 -14.83 5.01 -9.97
N ALA A 383 -14.87 3.80 -9.41
CA ALA A 383 -14.04 2.67 -9.84
C ALA A 383 -14.47 2.09 -11.19
N GLY A 384 -15.74 2.27 -11.59
CA GLY A 384 -16.28 1.79 -12.85
C GLY A 384 -16.09 0.27 -13.05
N PRO A 385 -15.30 -0.17 -14.05
CA PRO A 385 -15.06 -1.59 -14.30
C PRO A 385 -14.05 -2.24 -13.36
N SER A 386 -13.22 -1.47 -12.64
CA SER A 386 -12.19 -2.02 -11.76
C SER A 386 -12.80 -2.74 -10.55
N GLY A 387 -12.18 -3.84 -10.13
CA GLY A 387 -12.65 -4.60 -8.97
C GLY A 387 -12.12 -4.05 -7.65
N ILE A 388 -12.95 -4.13 -6.60
CA ILE A 388 -12.62 -3.63 -5.26
C ILE A 388 -12.46 -4.81 -4.32
N VAL A 389 -11.36 -4.80 -3.56
CA VAL A 389 -11.15 -5.67 -2.40
C VAL A 389 -11.11 -4.80 -1.16
N ALA A 390 -11.95 -5.07 -0.19
CA ALA A 390 -12.02 -4.35 1.07
C ALA A 390 -11.24 -5.13 2.12
N GLU A 391 -10.22 -4.51 2.72
CA GLU A 391 -9.59 -5.07 3.90
C GLU A 391 -10.48 -4.80 5.12
N ASP A 392 -11.10 -5.88 5.60
CA ASP A 392 -12.07 -5.93 6.70
C ASP A 392 -11.55 -6.82 7.84
N LEU A 393 -10.37 -6.48 8.37
CA LEU A 393 -9.75 -7.12 9.53
C LEU A 393 -9.87 -6.26 10.80
N GLY A 394 -9.47 -6.82 11.94
CA GLY A 394 -9.56 -6.17 13.24
C GLY A 394 -10.96 -6.23 13.85
N THR A 395 -11.38 -5.16 14.51
CA THR A 395 -12.69 -5.07 15.18
C THR A 395 -13.81 -4.74 14.18
N VAL A 396 -14.20 -5.74 13.39
CA VAL A 396 -15.20 -5.60 12.31
C VAL A 396 -16.62 -5.56 12.87
N PRO A 397 -17.41 -4.48 12.64
CA PRO A 397 -18.81 -4.46 13.00
C PRO A 397 -19.62 -5.55 12.26
N PRO A 398 -20.61 -6.21 12.91
CA PRO A 398 -21.34 -7.34 12.32
C PRO A 398 -22.05 -7.02 10.98
N TYR A 399 -22.40 -5.76 10.74
CA TYR A 399 -23.10 -5.32 9.52
C TYR A 399 -22.17 -5.11 8.31
N VAL A 400 -20.85 -4.95 8.50
CA VAL A 400 -19.93 -4.58 7.42
C VAL A 400 -19.78 -5.71 6.40
N ARG A 401 -19.43 -6.93 6.83
CA ARG A 401 -19.26 -8.09 5.95
C ARG A 401 -20.53 -8.40 5.13
N PRO A 402 -21.74 -8.48 5.73
CA PRO A 402 -22.99 -8.65 4.97
C PRO A 402 -23.23 -7.55 3.93
N LEU A 403 -22.93 -6.29 4.25
CA LEU A 403 -23.08 -5.18 3.32
C LEU A 403 -22.09 -5.26 2.16
N LEU A 404 -20.80 -5.51 2.43
CA LEU A 404 -19.77 -5.67 1.39
C LEU A 404 -20.16 -6.79 0.42
N HIS A 405 -20.61 -7.93 0.96
CA HIS A 405 -21.12 -9.04 0.16
C HIS A 405 -22.32 -8.63 -0.71
N LYS A 406 -23.29 -7.90 -0.15
CA LYS A 406 -24.45 -7.38 -0.89
C LYS A 406 -24.05 -6.41 -2.01
N LEU A 407 -22.97 -5.65 -1.81
CA LEU A 407 -22.41 -4.73 -2.80
C LEU A 407 -21.52 -5.44 -3.84
N GLY A 408 -21.21 -6.73 -3.66
CA GLY A 408 -20.32 -7.47 -4.55
C GLY A 408 -18.84 -7.11 -4.38
N ILE A 409 -18.46 -6.58 -3.21
CA ILE A 409 -17.09 -6.21 -2.85
C ILE A 409 -16.45 -7.39 -2.11
N ALA A 410 -15.25 -7.81 -2.54
CA ALA A 410 -14.54 -8.90 -1.89
C ALA A 410 -13.98 -8.47 -0.54
N GLY A 411 -14.19 -9.27 0.50
CA GLY A 411 -13.51 -9.09 1.79
C GLY A 411 -12.15 -9.78 1.83
N PHE A 412 -11.57 -9.87 3.03
CA PHE A 412 -10.40 -10.69 3.34
C PHE A 412 -10.82 -11.97 4.07
N ALA A 413 -10.02 -13.01 3.86
CA ALA A 413 -10.03 -14.20 4.70
C ALA A 413 -8.59 -14.51 5.08
N ILE A 414 -8.28 -14.48 6.38
CA ILE A 414 -6.99 -14.96 6.88
C ILE A 414 -7.24 -16.29 7.56
N PRO A 415 -6.98 -17.44 6.90
CA PRO A 415 -7.41 -18.74 7.42
C PRO A 415 -6.88 -19.01 8.83
N ILE A 416 -5.67 -18.53 9.12
CA ILE A 416 -5.05 -18.70 10.43
C ILE A 416 -5.65 -17.82 11.54
N PHE A 417 -6.55 -16.89 11.23
CA PHE A 417 -7.31 -16.07 12.19
C PHE A 417 -8.80 -16.48 12.25
N GLU A 418 -9.28 -17.21 11.25
CA GLU A 418 -10.66 -17.68 11.21
C GLU A 418 -10.82 -18.88 12.15
N ARG A 419 -11.59 -18.69 13.23
CA ARG A 419 -11.80 -19.68 14.29
C ARG A 419 -13.27 -20.02 14.45
N VAL A 420 -13.55 -21.27 14.78
CA VAL A 420 -14.84 -21.70 15.35
C VAL A 420 -14.88 -21.23 16.81
N GLU A 421 -15.93 -20.52 17.21
CA GLU A 421 -15.97 -19.81 18.50
C GLU A 421 -15.90 -20.78 19.69
N GLU A 422 -16.62 -21.90 19.62
CA GLU A 422 -16.75 -22.85 20.72
C GLU A 422 -15.50 -23.72 20.92
N THR A 423 -14.90 -24.18 19.81
CA THR A 423 -13.79 -25.15 19.85
C THR A 423 -12.42 -24.48 19.72
N ARG A 424 -12.40 -23.25 19.20
CA ARG A 424 -11.20 -22.54 18.74
C ARG A 424 -10.38 -23.31 17.71
N GLU A 425 -10.99 -24.27 17.01
CA GLU A 425 -10.41 -24.86 15.81
C GLU A 425 -10.37 -23.80 14.70
N PHE A 426 -9.44 -23.96 13.75
CA PHE A 426 -9.47 -23.18 12.52
C PHE A 426 -10.73 -23.54 11.74
N LYS A 427 -11.38 -22.56 11.12
CA LYS A 427 -12.48 -22.85 10.17
C LYS A 427 -11.93 -23.64 8.99
N GLU A 428 -12.72 -24.57 8.48
CA GLU A 428 -12.31 -25.36 7.32
C GLU A 428 -12.20 -24.47 6.08
N LYS A 429 -11.29 -24.84 5.16
CA LYS A 429 -11.00 -24.03 3.95
C LYS A 429 -12.23 -23.85 3.04
N GLU A 430 -13.20 -24.76 3.10
CA GLU A 430 -14.48 -24.70 2.38
C GLU A 430 -15.50 -23.75 3.02
N GLU A 431 -15.35 -23.43 4.31
CA GLU A 431 -16.24 -22.53 5.07
C GLU A 431 -15.87 -21.06 4.90
N LEU A 432 -14.68 -20.78 4.35
CA LEU A 432 -14.24 -19.41 4.10
C LEU A 432 -15.12 -18.73 3.02
N PRO A 433 -15.44 -17.43 3.18
CA PRO A 433 -16.33 -16.75 2.25
C PRO A 433 -15.80 -16.74 0.80
N VAL A 434 -16.65 -17.12 -0.15
CA VAL A 434 -16.28 -17.23 -1.57
C VAL A 434 -15.87 -15.88 -2.16
N LEU A 435 -16.59 -14.81 -1.82
CA LEU A 435 -16.30 -13.44 -2.25
C LEU A 435 -15.25 -12.80 -1.32
N SER A 436 -14.07 -13.42 -1.24
CA SER A 436 -12.93 -12.91 -0.47
C SER A 436 -11.60 -13.16 -1.19
N LEU A 437 -10.60 -12.38 -0.79
CA LEU A 437 -9.18 -12.66 -1.00
C LEU A 437 -8.66 -13.41 0.22
N ALA A 438 -8.21 -14.64 0.03
CA ALA A 438 -7.57 -15.46 1.06
C ALA A 438 -6.06 -15.23 1.08
N THR A 439 -5.47 -14.99 2.25
CA THR A 439 -4.01 -14.87 2.45
C THR A 439 -3.61 -15.35 3.84
N TYR A 440 -2.38 -15.84 4.03
CA TYR A 440 -1.88 -16.15 5.39
C TYR A 440 -1.47 -14.90 6.17
N GLY A 441 -1.17 -13.81 5.46
CA GLY A 441 -0.79 -12.55 6.06
C GLY A 441 -0.75 -11.44 5.02
N THR A 442 -0.56 -10.22 5.50
CA THR A 442 -0.30 -9.04 4.68
C THR A 442 1.13 -8.56 4.91
N HIS A 443 1.48 -7.41 4.36
CA HIS A 443 2.76 -6.75 4.62
C HIS A 443 2.97 -6.38 6.10
N ASP A 444 1.91 -6.29 6.90
CA ASP A 444 1.94 -6.02 8.34
C ASP A 444 2.19 -7.27 9.19
N HIS A 445 1.90 -8.45 8.63
CA HIS A 445 1.99 -9.71 9.34
C HIS A 445 3.38 -10.35 9.16
N GLN A 446 3.72 -11.25 10.07
CA GLN A 446 4.91 -12.08 9.89
C GLN A 446 4.68 -13.08 8.73
N PRO A 447 5.70 -13.35 7.90
CA PRO A 447 5.63 -14.44 6.93
C PRO A 447 5.33 -15.77 7.59
N ILE A 448 4.73 -16.70 6.85
CA ILE A 448 4.27 -17.98 7.39
C ILE A 448 5.41 -18.82 8.01
N ALA A 449 6.62 -18.72 7.45
CA ALA A 449 7.80 -19.38 8.01
C ALA A 449 8.16 -18.87 9.41
N SER A 450 8.04 -17.56 9.62
CA SER A 450 8.26 -16.91 10.92
C SER A 450 7.13 -17.22 11.90
N PHE A 451 5.88 -17.17 11.45
CA PHE A 451 4.71 -17.57 12.24
C PHE A 451 4.86 -19.01 12.76
N TYR A 452 5.21 -19.95 11.86
CA TYR A 452 5.37 -21.35 12.23
C TYR A 452 6.49 -21.56 13.25
N LYS A 453 7.63 -20.89 13.04
CA LYS A 453 8.74 -20.91 14.00
C LYS A 453 8.28 -20.39 15.37
N GLY A 454 7.54 -19.28 15.41
CA GLY A 454 6.99 -18.72 16.64
C GLY A 454 6.06 -19.69 17.37
N LEU A 455 5.25 -20.45 16.62
CA LEU A 455 4.37 -21.48 17.20
C LEU A 455 5.16 -22.67 17.77
N VAL A 456 6.22 -23.11 17.10
CA VAL A 456 7.15 -24.14 17.63
C VAL A 456 7.83 -23.64 18.91
N ASP A 457 8.31 -22.40 18.92
CA ASP A 457 8.91 -21.80 20.11
C ASP A 457 7.88 -21.70 21.26
N TYR A 458 6.61 -21.40 20.96
CA TYR A 458 5.54 -21.33 21.96
C TYR A 458 5.25 -22.71 22.58
N TRP A 459 5.14 -23.75 21.74
CA TRP A 459 5.00 -25.14 22.18
C TRP A 459 6.18 -25.60 23.07
N HIS A 460 7.41 -25.19 22.77
CA HIS A 460 8.58 -25.53 23.60
C HIS A 460 8.89 -24.50 24.70
N GLY A 461 8.00 -23.52 24.88
CA GLY A 461 8.15 -22.44 25.84
C GLY A 461 7.50 -22.71 27.21
N PRO A 462 7.43 -21.69 28.08
CA PRO A 462 6.88 -21.81 29.44
C PRO A 462 5.40 -22.22 29.50
N LYS A 463 4.62 -21.98 28.44
CA LYS A 463 3.20 -22.39 28.29
C LYS A 463 3.04 -23.47 27.22
N GLY A 464 3.95 -24.44 27.23
CA GLY A 464 4.05 -25.43 26.16
C GLY A 464 2.79 -26.24 25.90
N ASP A 465 1.96 -26.50 26.91
CA ASP A 465 0.68 -27.21 26.73
C ASP A 465 -0.32 -26.41 25.87
N GLU A 466 -0.38 -25.09 26.05
CA GLU A 466 -1.21 -24.21 25.22
C GLU A 466 -0.66 -24.13 23.79
N GLY A 467 0.67 -24.02 23.64
CA GLY A 467 1.32 -24.00 22.34
C GLY A 467 1.22 -25.34 21.59
N TRP A 468 1.24 -26.46 22.31
CA TRP A 468 1.02 -27.79 21.75
C TRP A 468 -0.39 -27.91 21.18
N LEU A 469 -1.40 -27.47 21.92
CA LEU A 469 -2.78 -27.48 21.45
C LEU A 469 -2.97 -26.62 20.19
N GLU A 470 -2.39 -25.42 20.14
CA GLU A 470 -2.42 -24.58 18.93
C GLU A 470 -1.68 -25.23 17.74
N MET A 471 -0.58 -25.94 17.99
CA MET A 471 0.11 -26.72 16.96
C MET A 471 -0.76 -27.88 16.44
N GLN A 472 -1.42 -28.63 17.33
CA GLN A 472 -2.34 -29.71 16.94
C GLN A 472 -3.50 -29.18 16.09
N ARG A 473 -4.11 -28.06 16.49
CA ARG A 473 -5.14 -27.35 15.70
C ARG A 473 -4.64 -27.02 14.29
N LEU A 474 -3.41 -26.49 14.19
CA LEU A 474 -2.83 -26.15 12.90
C LEU A 474 -2.56 -27.41 12.06
N MET A 475 -2.08 -28.50 12.65
CA MET A 475 -1.87 -29.76 11.92
C MET A 475 -3.19 -30.31 11.38
N ARG A 476 -4.28 -30.31 12.16
CA ARG A 476 -5.61 -30.69 11.69
C ARG A 476 -6.05 -29.86 10.50
N PHE A 477 -5.95 -28.54 10.61
CA PHE A 477 -6.28 -27.60 9.53
C PHE A 477 -5.46 -27.85 8.25
N LEU A 478 -4.18 -28.20 8.40
CA LEU A 478 -3.30 -28.53 7.28
C LEU A 478 -3.48 -29.96 6.75
N GLY A 479 -4.32 -30.78 7.39
CA GLY A 479 -4.49 -32.20 7.05
C GLY A 479 -3.26 -33.06 7.36
N LEU A 480 -2.49 -32.69 8.38
CA LEU A 480 -1.28 -33.38 8.84
C LEU A 480 -1.52 -34.14 10.16
N ASP A 481 -0.62 -35.08 10.47
CA ASP A 481 -0.64 -35.84 11.74
C ASP A 481 -0.35 -34.90 12.92
N GLU A 482 -1.38 -34.63 13.74
CA GLU A 482 -1.31 -33.74 14.90
C GLU A 482 -0.38 -34.23 16.01
N GLU A 483 -0.09 -35.53 16.05
CA GLU A 483 0.81 -36.13 17.05
C GLU A 483 2.28 -36.02 16.64
N LYS A 484 2.56 -35.66 15.38
CA LYS A 484 3.92 -35.59 14.82
C LYS A 484 4.15 -34.35 13.94
N PRO A 485 3.93 -33.14 14.46
CA PRO A 485 4.20 -31.92 13.70
C PRO A 485 5.70 -31.78 13.39
N PRO A 486 6.05 -31.27 12.20
CA PRO A 486 7.42 -30.93 11.87
C PRO A 486 8.02 -29.90 12.85
N LEU A 487 9.25 -30.10 13.31
CA LEU A 487 9.92 -29.10 14.18
C LEU A 487 10.47 -27.90 13.41
N LYS A 488 10.46 -27.95 12.07
CA LYS A 488 11.00 -26.92 11.19
C LYS A 488 10.05 -26.68 10.03
N PHE A 489 10.04 -25.44 9.55
CA PHE A 489 9.39 -25.08 8.30
C PHE A 489 10.21 -25.57 7.12
N ASP A 490 10.01 -26.84 6.74
CA ASP A 490 10.70 -27.47 5.61
C ASP A 490 9.90 -27.35 4.30
N GLU A 491 10.49 -27.83 3.20
CA GLU A 491 9.87 -27.74 1.87
C GLU A 491 8.54 -28.50 1.79
N LYS A 492 8.39 -29.61 2.52
CA LYS A 492 7.15 -30.40 2.51
C LYS A 492 6.03 -29.63 3.18
N LEU A 493 6.30 -29.09 4.37
CA LEU A 493 5.33 -28.27 5.10
C LEU A 493 4.98 -27.00 4.30
N HIS A 494 5.96 -26.36 3.68
CA HIS A 494 5.74 -25.19 2.82
C HIS A 494 4.76 -25.49 1.68
N VAL A 495 4.92 -26.62 0.99
CA VAL A 495 4.01 -27.06 -0.07
C VAL A 495 2.60 -27.30 0.46
N VAL A 496 2.43 -27.82 1.67
CA VAL A 496 1.12 -28.03 2.29
C VAL A 496 0.41 -26.71 2.55
N PHE A 497 1.10 -25.70 3.08
CA PHE A 497 0.53 -24.35 3.21
C PHE A 497 0.10 -23.78 1.85
N MET A 498 0.93 -23.92 0.81
CA MET A 498 0.54 -23.48 -0.54
C MET A 498 -0.70 -24.19 -1.06
N ASP A 499 -0.78 -25.51 -0.90
CA ASP A 499 -1.92 -26.32 -1.35
C ASP A 499 -3.20 -25.94 -0.62
N VAL A 500 -3.16 -25.82 0.71
CA VAL A 500 -4.33 -25.46 1.54
C VAL A 500 -4.90 -24.09 1.14
N LEU A 501 -4.06 -23.07 0.97
CA LEU A 501 -4.56 -21.74 0.57
C LEU A 501 -5.14 -21.74 -0.85
N LEU A 502 -4.51 -22.46 -1.79
CA LEU A 502 -5.00 -22.61 -3.16
C LEU A 502 -6.29 -23.46 -3.24
N GLU A 503 -6.50 -24.40 -2.33
CA GLU A 503 -7.70 -25.24 -2.28
C GLU A 503 -8.95 -24.53 -1.71
N THR A 504 -8.79 -23.37 -1.06
CA THR A 504 -9.91 -22.55 -0.59
C THR A 504 -10.94 -22.26 -1.69
N HIS A 505 -12.17 -21.94 -1.28
CA HIS A 505 -13.22 -21.49 -2.21
C HIS A 505 -13.23 -19.98 -2.47
N CYS A 506 -12.36 -19.23 -1.80
CA CYS A 506 -12.18 -17.79 -2.01
C CYS A 506 -11.78 -17.48 -3.46
N TRP A 507 -12.30 -16.36 -3.97
CA TRP A 507 -12.05 -15.85 -5.32
C TRP A 507 -10.55 -15.75 -5.62
N VAL A 508 -9.77 -15.16 -4.71
CA VAL A 508 -8.31 -15.04 -4.86
C VAL A 508 -7.62 -15.78 -3.72
N ALA A 509 -6.57 -16.54 -4.04
CA ALA A 509 -5.57 -16.98 -3.09
C ALA A 509 -4.31 -16.12 -3.32
N MET A 510 -4.01 -15.24 -2.39
CA MET A 510 -2.92 -14.26 -2.46
C MET A 510 -1.77 -14.71 -1.56
N PHE A 511 -0.55 -14.63 -2.08
CA PHE A 511 0.67 -14.94 -1.34
C PHE A 511 1.56 -13.72 -1.26
N MET A 512 2.03 -13.35 -0.07
CA MET A 512 3.19 -12.45 0.00
C MET A 512 4.35 -13.11 -0.72
N ILE A 513 5.19 -12.33 -1.42
CA ILE A 513 6.37 -12.89 -2.10
C ILE A 513 7.28 -13.67 -1.13
N THR A 514 7.33 -13.24 0.13
CA THR A 514 8.09 -13.91 1.20
C THR A 514 7.48 -15.26 1.58
N ASP A 515 6.15 -15.40 1.55
CA ASP A 515 5.46 -16.68 1.75
C ASP A 515 5.67 -17.62 0.57
N LEU A 516 5.62 -17.13 -0.67
CA LEU A 516 5.94 -17.93 -1.86
C LEU A 516 7.39 -18.44 -1.81
N LEU A 517 8.33 -17.58 -1.41
CA LEU A 517 9.75 -17.93 -1.32
C LEU A 517 10.09 -18.72 -0.03
N GLY A 518 9.18 -18.77 0.95
CA GLY A 518 9.40 -19.42 2.25
C GLY A 518 10.49 -18.76 3.08
N THR A 519 10.55 -17.42 3.06
CA THR A 519 11.55 -16.60 3.77
C THR A 519 10.95 -15.93 4.99
N SER A 520 11.78 -15.53 5.95
CA SER A 520 11.37 -14.83 7.18
C SER A 520 11.43 -13.31 7.07
N GLN A 521 11.71 -12.77 5.87
CA GLN A 521 11.86 -11.32 5.65
C GLN A 521 10.55 -10.59 5.92
N ARG A 522 10.60 -9.48 6.65
CA ARG A 522 9.46 -8.56 6.85
C ARG A 522 9.70 -7.25 6.10
N PHE A 523 8.62 -6.67 5.60
CA PHE A 523 8.63 -5.33 5.01
C PHE A 523 8.11 -4.27 5.99
N ASN A 524 7.27 -4.67 6.96
CA ASN A 524 6.77 -3.82 8.01
C ASN A 524 6.59 -4.57 9.33
N GLU A 525 6.74 -3.83 10.42
CA GLU A 525 6.29 -4.18 11.76
C GLU A 525 5.40 -3.06 12.31
N PRO A 526 4.08 -3.31 12.43
CA PRO A 526 3.12 -2.30 12.90
C PRO A 526 3.46 -1.76 14.29
N GLY A 527 3.19 -0.47 14.51
CA GLY A 527 3.43 0.21 15.78
C GLY A 527 4.89 0.59 16.04
N LEU A 528 5.83 0.20 15.17
CA LEU A 528 7.24 0.60 15.26
C LEU A 528 7.58 1.64 14.18
N SER A 529 8.25 2.72 14.60
CA SER A 529 8.96 3.62 13.69
C SER A 529 10.45 3.24 13.66
N GLY A 530 11.01 3.00 12.48
CA GLY A 530 12.42 2.65 12.35
C GLY A 530 12.89 2.42 10.92
N ASP A 531 14.20 2.53 10.71
CA ASP A 531 14.85 2.53 9.38
C ASP A 531 14.67 1.23 8.57
N LEU A 532 14.21 0.14 9.21
CA LEU A 532 14.02 -1.16 8.57
C LEU A 532 12.62 -1.32 7.95
N ASN A 533 11.62 -0.56 8.42
CA ASN A 533 10.29 -0.58 7.81
C ASN A 533 10.37 0.06 6.42
N TRP A 534 9.69 -0.56 5.46
CA TRP A 534 9.57 -0.08 4.08
C TRP A 534 10.87 0.06 3.30
N SER A 535 11.99 -0.48 3.80
CA SER A 535 13.32 -0.38 3.16
C SER A 535 13.90 -1.73 2.75
N GLN A 536 13.42 -2.83 3.33
CA GLN A 536 13.90 -4.17 3.03
C GLN A 536 13.62 -4.57 1.57
N ARG A 537 14.66 -5.06 0.88
CA ARG A 537 14.60 -5.49 -0.53
C ARG A 537 14.75 -7.00 -0.64
N LEU A 538 14.20 -7.60 -1.70
CA LEU A 538 14.55 -8.97 -2.11
C LEU A 538 16.08 -9.09 -2.24
N ASP A 539 16.67 -10.26 -2.16
CA ASP A 539 18.14 -10.40 -2.26
C ASP A 539 18.65 -10.37 -3.72
N ARG A 540 17.75 -10.54 -4.70
CA ARG A 540 18.05 -10.60 -6.14
C ARG A 540 16.83 -10.18 -7.01
N PRO A 541 17.00 -10.01 -8.33
CA PRO A 541 15.88 -9.83 -9.25
C PRO A 541 14.86 -10.96 -9.16
N ILE A 542 13.56 -10.64 -9.25
CA ILE A 542 12.49 -11.62 -9.00
C ILE A 542 12.54 -12.83 -9.96
N THR A 543 12.94 -12.61 -11.21
CA THR A 543 13.08 -13.64 -12.24
C THR A 543 14.28 -14.56 -12.02
N ASP A 544 15.25 -14.18 -11.19
CA ASP A 544 16.41 -15.03 -10.90
C ASP A 544 16.09 -16.12 -9.86
N TYR A 545 15.03 -15.96 -9.06
CA TYR A 545 14.56 -17.03 -8.16
C TYR A 545 14.09 -18.27 -8.93
N GLU A 546 13.62 -18.12 -10.18
CA GLU A 546 13.21 -19.24 -11.03
C GLU A 546 14.39 -20.16 -11.41
N LYS A 547 15.62 -19.63 -11.37
CA LYS A 547 16.84 -20.36 -11.73
C LYS A 547 17.63 -20.85 -10.52
N ASP A 548 17.30 -20.37 -9.32
CA ASP A 548 18.03 -20.70 -8.10
C ASP A 548 17.57 -22.07 -7.55
N PRO A 549 18.48 -23.03 -7.29
CA PRO A 549 18.12 -24.35 -6.76
C PRO A 549 17.36 -24.33 -5.42
N GLN A 550 17.53 -23.31 -4.59
CA GLN A 550 16.83 -23.15 -3.31
C GLN A 550 15.34 -22.81 -3.47
N TYR A 551 14.96 -22.15 -4.57
CA TYR A 551 13.63 -21.56 -4.77
C TYR A 551 12.89 -22.10 -6.01
N SER A 552 13.60 -22.55 -7.04
CA SER A 552 13.00 -23.05 -8.28
C SER A 552 12.05 -24.22 -8.05
N GLY A 553 12.37 -25.15 -7.15
CA GLY A 553 11.52 -26.30 -6.80
C GLY A 553 10.15 -25.89 -6.28
N ARG A 554 10.11 -25.00 -5.28
CA ARG A 554 8.86 -24.49 -4.69
C ARG A 554 8.07 -23.59 -5.64
N ILE A 555 8.73 -22.76 -6.46
CA ILE A 555 8.06 -21.91 -7.46
C ILE A 555 7.39 -22.78 -8.52
N LYS A 556 8.10 -23.80 -9.03
CA LYS A 556 7.52 -24.79 -9.94
C LYS A 556 6.34 -25.50 -9.29
N LYS A 557 6.48 -25.92 -8.02
CA LYS A 557 5.40 -26.58 -7.29
C LYS A 557 4.18 -25.68 -7.14
N PHE A 558 4.39 -24.39 -6.86
CA PHE A 558 3.33 -23.40 -6.78
C PHE A 558 2.55 -23.29 -8.10
N ALA A 559 3.26 -23.19 -9.24
CA ALA A 559 2.63 -23.17 -10.56
C ALA A 559 1.80 -24.45 -10.84
N GLU A 560 2.32 -25.64 -10.49
CA GLU A 560 1.56 -26.89 -10.60
C GLU A 560 0.28 -26.88 -9.74
N LEU A 561 0.35 -26.35 -8.52
CA LEU A 561 -0.81 -26.25 -7.62
C LEU A 561 -1.85 -25.25 -8.14
N ILE A 562 -1.43 -24.14 -8.75
CA ILE A 562 -2.32 -23.19 -9.42
C ILE A 562 -3.12 -23.89 -10.52
N GLU A 563 -2.48 -24.73 -11.32
CA GLU A 563 -3.15 -25.51 -12.37
C GLU A 563 -4.07 -26.58 -11.78
N LYS A 564 -3.60 -27.36 -10.79
CA LYS A 564 -4.38 -28.37 -10.05
C LYS A 564 -5.69 -27.78 -9.51
N THR A 565 -5.62 -26.58 -8.95
CA THR A 565 -6.76 -25.88 -8.31
C THR A 565 -7.57 -25.00 -9.27
N ARG A 566 -7.22 -25.02 -10.58
CA ARG A 566 -7.89 -24.25 -11.67
C ARG A 566 -7.89 -22.75 -11.42
N ARG A 567 -6.80 -22.23 -10.87
CA ARG A 567 -6.57 -20.81 -10.56
C ARG A 567 -5.72 -20.06 -11.60
N ALA A 568 -5.23 -20.76 -12.62
CA ALA A 568 -4.48 -20.13 -13.70
C ALA A 568 -5.37 -19.15 -14.47
N PRO A 569 -4.86 -17.96 -14.85
CA PRO A 569 -5.62 -17.03 -15.68
C PRO A 569 -5.94 -17.70 -17.02
N LYS A 570 -7.16 -17.48 -17.52
CA LYS A 570 -7.49 -17.88 -18.89
C LYS A 570 -6.70 -16.97 -19.82
N VAL A 571 -5.89 -17.56 -20.69
CA VAL A 571 -5.22 -16.82 -21.77
C VAL A 571 -6.32 -16.11 -22.55
N LEU A 572 -6.28 -14.77 -22.55
CA LEU A 572 -7.11 -14.01 -23.46
C LEU A 572 -6.62 -14.38 -24.86
N SER A 573 -7.38 -15.21 -25.58
CA SER A 573 -7.11 -15.42 -27.00
C SER A 573 -7.14 -14.02 -27.62
N ALA A 574 -5.98 -13.57 -28.12
CA ALA A 574 -5.89 -12.31 -28.84
C ALA A 574 -6.99 -12.33 -29.90
N SER A 575 -7.99 -11.47 -29.73
CA SER A 575 -8.96 -11.18 -30.79
C SER A 575 -8.12 -10.69 -31.98
N VAL A 576 -8.10 -11.50 -33.03
CA VAL A 576 -7.40 -11.23 -34.30
C VAL A 576 -7.89 -9.93 -34.91
#